data_AF-A0A2H6KFM2-F1
#
_entry.id   AF-A0A2H6KFM2-F1
#
_cell.length_a   1.000
_cell.length_b   1.000
_cell.length_c   1.000
_cell.angle_alpha   90.00
_cell.angle_beta   90.00
_cell.angle_gamma   90.00
#
_symmetry.space_group_name_H-M   'P 1'
#
loop_
_entity.id
_entity.type
_entity.pdbx_description
1 polymer ?
#
loop_
_entity_poly.entity_id
_entity_poly.type
_entity_poly.pdbx_seq_one_letter_code
_entity_poly.pdbx_strand_id
1 'polypeptide(L)'
;MVYNSLTEAPRNLKEGIDWLMAVKGTNIMKTSKAMGAALHKFLGIVKLISMEFLEQEELKDQKFVKKVLEMINGSTDRKPGDFAKTMGSNPDAVAQNLRYVVDGCEKFLNHIKNPDQYKSAYSPEVTWDASCSASPEDCAAVFVGMAPMLYAGLLSLWDAGRSNPLKWLKRNKKSLAEVLKAVGYDEPECRTPITASNVINSLRNVDKESLDRLYNLAGF
;
A
#
# COMPACT_ATOMS: atom_id res chain seq x y z
N MET A 1 12.10 7.67 -12.25
CA MET A 1 10.93 6.85 -12.59
C MET A 1 11.45 5.54 -13.15
N VAL A 2 10.84 4.43 -12.77
CA VAL A 2 11.33 3.07 -13.05
C VAL A 2 10.30 2.25 -13.84
N TYR A 3 9.01 2.53 -13.68
CA TYR A 3 7.93 1.75 -14.28
C TYR A 3 7.15 2.51 -15.35
N ASN A 4 6.78 1.78 -16.41
CA ASN A 4 6.05 2.25 -17.58
C ASN A 4 4.66 1.59 -17.72
N SER A 5 4.28 0.68 -16.81
CA SER A 5 2.96 0.04 -16.77
C SER A 5 2.50 -0.24 -15.33
N LEU A 6 1.18 -0.21 -15.10
CA LEU A 6 0.56 -0.66 -13.84
C LEU A 6 0.58 -2.18 -13.64
N THR A 7 0.97 -2.95 -14.66
CA THR A 7 1.21 -4.40 -14.49
C THR A 7 2.58 -4.69 -13.89
N GLU A 8 3.49 -3.70 -13.85
CA GLU A 8 4.75 -3.81 -13.14
C GLU A 8 4.50 -3.62 -11.65
N ALA A 9 4.84 -4.63 -10.86
CA ALA A 9 4.53 -4.64 -9.44
C ALA A 9 5.47 -3.74 -8.63
N PRO A 10 4.96 -2.98 -7.64
CA PRO A 10 5.81 -2.21 -6.73
C PRO A 10 6.62 -3.14 -5.82
N ARG A 11 7.76 -2.67 -5.34
CA ARG A 11 8.69 -3.40 -4.47
C ARG A 11 8.75 -2.85 -3.04
N ASN A 12 8.16 -1.69 -2.79
CA ASN A 12 8.09 -1.08 -1.46
C ASN A 12 6.85 -0.17 -1.33
N LEU A 13 6.57 0.29 -0.10
CA LEU A 13 5.39 1.12 0.20
C LEU A 13 5.31 2.38 -0.68
N LYS A 14 6.42 3.10 -0.87
CA LYS A 14 6.44 4.30 -1.71
C LYS A 14 5.99 3.96 -3.13
N GLU A 15 6.58 2.92 -3.74
CA GLU A 15 6.20 2.48 -5.08
C GLU A 15 4.72 2.03 -5.12
N GLY A 16 4.21 1.38 -4.08
CA GLY A 16 2.79 1.00 -3.99
C GLY A 16 1.85 2.20 -3.90
N ILE A 17 2.25 3.25 -3.16
CA ILE A 17 1.48 4.50 -3.12
C ILE A 17 1.57 5.25 -4.45
N ASP A 18 2.73 5.28 -5.11
CA ASP A 18 2.87 5.85 -6.46
C ASP A 18 1.99 5.12 -7.48
N TRP A 19 1.88 3.79 -7.38
CA TRP A 19 0.97 2.99 -8.20
C TRP A 19 -0.49 3.42 -7.97
N LEU A 20 -0.90 3.61 -6.71
CA LEU A 20 -2.24 4.13 -6.39
C LEU A 20 -2.49 5.53 -6.98
N MET A 21 -1.47 6.39 -7.02
CA MET A 21 -1.58 7.73 -7.63
C MET A 21 -1.72 7.65 -9.16
N ALA A 22 -0.99 6.74 -9.80
CA ALA A 22 -1.10 6.49 -11.24
C ALA A 22 -2.48 5.89 -11.61
N VAL A 23 -3.02 4.99 -10.79
CA VAL A 23 -4.41 4.50 -10.92
C VAL A 23 -5.43 5.62 -10.75
N LYS A 24 -5.25 6.46 -9.74
CA LYS A 24 -6.16 7.59 -9.48
C LYS A 24 -6.32 8.46 -10.72
N GLY A 25 -5.22 8.77 -11.39
CA GLY A 25 -5.18 9.62 -12.57
C GLY A 25 -6.00 10.90 -12.37
N THR A 26 -6.80 11.26 -13.37
CA THR A 26 -7.69 12.44 -13.32
C THR A 26 -9.12 12.12 -12.87
N ASN A 27 -9.53 10.83 -12.85
CA ASN A 27 -10.88 10.42 -12.47
C ASN A 27 -10.89 9.07 -11.74
N ILE A 28 -10.72 9.14 -10.42
CA ILE A 28 -10.72 7.96 -9.55
C ILE A 28 -12.02 7.16 -9.66
N MET A 29 -13.18 7.79 -9.83
CA MET A 29 -14.44 7.05 -9.87
C MET A 29 -14.55 6.18 -11.12
N LYS A 30 -14.09 6.68 -12.28
CA LYS A 30 -14.05 5.90 -13.52
C LYS A 30 -13.10 4.71 -13.37
N THR A 31 -11.85 4.97 -12.95
CA THR A 31 -10.84 3.92 -12.79
C THR A 31 -11.27 2.88 -11.76
N SER A 32 -11.75 3.32 -10.60
CA SER A 32 -12.14 2.44 -9.51
C SER A 32 -13.34 1.54 -9.87
N LYS A 33 -14.25 2.00 -10.74
CA LYS A 33 -15.31 1.12 -11.28
C LYS A 33 -14.76 0.05 -12.21
N ALA A 34 -13.81 0.40 -13.08
CA ALA A 34 -13.18 -0.57 -13.97
C ALA A 34 -12.37 -1.61 -13.18
N MET A 35 -11.57 -1.17 -12.19
CA MET A 35 -10.86 -2.06 -11.29
C MET A 35 -11.82 -2.90 -10.44
N GLY A 36 -12.92 -2.31 -9.96
CA GLY A 36 -13.94 -3.04 -9.20
C GLY A 36 -14.59 -4.16 -10.00
N ALA A 37 -14.86 -3.92 -11.29
CA ALA A 37 -15.35 -4.95 -12.21
C ALA A 37 -14.31 -6.06 -12.45
N ALA A 38 -13.02 -5.70 -12.54
CA ALA A 38 -11.93 -6.66 -12.72
C ALA A 38 -11.70 -7.53 -11.48
N LEU A 39 -11.63 -6.92 -10.29
CA LEU A 39 -11.50 -7.60 -9.00
C LEU A 39 -12.69 -8.53 -8.71
N HIS A 40 -13.90 -8.15 -9.14
CA HIS A 40 -15.07 -9.01 -8.98
C HIS A 40 -15.00 -10.26 -9.87
N LYS A 41 -14.27 -10.21 -10.99
CA LYS A 41 -14.06 -11.34 -11.90
C LYS A 41 -12.82 -12.17 -11.54
N PHE A 42 -11.80 -11.53 -10.95
CA PHE A 42 -10.50 -12.13 -10.68
C PHE A 42 -10.26 -12.30 -9.18
N LEU A 43 -10.17 -13.56 -8.73
CA LEU A 43 -9.71 -13.95 -7.40
C LEU A 43 -8.56 -14.96 -7.54
N GLY A 44 -7.57 -14.62 -8.36
CA GLY A 44 -6.34 -15.38 -8.50
C GLY A 44 -5.35 -15.08 -7.38
N ILE A 45 -4.55 -16.08 -7.01
CA ILE A 45 -3.56 -16.04 -5.93
C ILE A 45 -2.37 -15.16 -6.37
N VAL A 46 -2.21 -13.97 -5.77
CA VAL A 46 -1.05 -13.10 -6.00
C VAL A 46 -0.24 -13.00 -4.73
N LYS A 47 0.32 -14.14 -4.31
CA LYS A 47 0.99 -14.27 -3.00
C LYS A 47 2.41 -13.70 -2.94
N LEU A 48 3.03 -13.35 -4.06
CA LEU A 48 4.49 -13.14 -4.11
C LEU A 48 4.96 -11.68 -4.10
N ILE A 49 4.14 -10.71 -4.52
CA ILE A 49 4.59 -9.32 -4.74
C ILE A 49 5.15 -8.67 -3.46
N SER A 50 4.52 -8.94 -2.32
CA SER A 50 4.89 -8.29 -1.06
C SER A 50 5.95 -9.05 -0.24
N MET A 51 6.33 -10.28 -0.61
CA MET A 51 7.16 -11.13 0.27
C MET A 51 8.54 -10.53 0.52
N GLU A 52 9.30 -10.22 -0.52
CA GLU A 52 10.65 -9.65 -0.40
C GLU A 52 10.66 -8.36 0.42
N PHE A 53 9.64 -7.51 0.22
CA PHE A 53 9.46 -6.29 1.00
C PHE A 53 9.28 -6.57 2.50
N LEU A 54 8.42 -7.54 2.85
CA LEU A 54 8.09 -7.86 4.24
C LEU A 54 9.25 -8.54 4.98
N GLU A 55 10.14 -9.21 4.27
CA GLU A 55 11.30 -9.93 4.82
C GLU A 55 12.52 -9.03 5.10
N GLN A 56 12.44 -7.73 4.79
CA GLN A 56 13.48 -6.76 5.13
C GLN A 56 13.79 -6.73 6.63
N GLU A 57 15.07 -6.58 6.99
CA GLU A 57 15.56 -6.55 8.38
C GLU A 57 14.87 -5.48 9.24
N GLU A 58 14.43 -4.38 8.62
CA GLU A 58 13.75 -3.26 9.28
C GLU A 58 12.30 -3.59 9.66
N LEU A 59 11.70 -4.58 9.00
CA LEU A 59 10.26 -4.87 9.05
C LEU A 59 9.95 -6.24 9.64
N LYS A 60 10.71 -7.28 9.25
CA LYS A 60 10.39 -8.70 9.47
C LYS A 60 10.13 -9.09 10.92
N ASP A 61 10.72 -8.38 11.88
CA ASP A 61 10.59 -8.69 13.31
C ASP A 61 9.34 -8.11 13.98
N GLN A 62 8.60 -7.25 13.27
CA GLN A 62 7.40 -6.62 13.79
C GLN A 62 6.25 -7.63 13.85
N LYS A 63 5.50 -7.66 14.95
CA LYS A 63 4.45 -8.67 15.20
C LYS A 63 3.40 -8.75 14.07
N PHE A 64 2.99 -7.61 13.53
CA PHE A 64 2.01 -7.57 12.44
C PHE A 64 2.60 -7.99 11.10
N VAL A 65 3.90 -7.73 10.85
CA VAL A 65 4.60 -8.23 9.67
C VAL A 65 4.68 -9.75 9.69
N LYS A 66 5.08 -10.34 10.84
CA LYS A 66 5.06 -11.80 11.03
C LYS A 66 3.68 -12.40 10.77
N LYS A 67 2.63 -11.77 11.29
CA LYS A 67 1.24 -12.22 11.06
C LYS A 67 0.84 -12.18 9.58
N VAL A 68 1.27 -11.15 8.85
CA VAL A 68 1.01 -11.04 7.41
C VAL A 68 1.82 -12.08 6.62
N LEU A 69 3.09 -12.30 6.96
CA LEU A 69 3.92 -13.35 6.37
C LEU A 69 3.35 -14.75 6.62
N GLU A 70 2.88 -15.03 7.83
CA GLU A 70 2.15 -16.27 8.17
C GLU A 70 0.87 -16.41 7.35
N MET A 71 0.15 -15.31 7.10
CA MET A 71 -1.06 -15.29 6.27
C MET A 71 -0.75 -15.63 4.80
N ILE A 72 0.29 -15.02 4.23
CA ILE A 72 0.72 -15.25 2.85
C ILE A 72 1.22 -16.69 2.67
N ASN A 73 2.08 -17.16 3.57
CA ASN A 73 2.65 -18.51 3.55
C ASN A 73 1.62 -19.60 3.87
N GLY A 74 0.58 -19.25 4.63
CA GLY A 74 -0.56 -20.13 4.88
C GLY A 74 -1.44 -20.32 3.65
N SER A 75 -2.17 -21.44 3.61
CA SER A 75 -3.36 -21.55 2.75
C SER A 75 -4.50 -20.79 3.43
N THR A 76 -4.50 -19.47 3.34
CA THR A 76 -5.75 -18.74 3.59
C THR A 76 -6.66 -18.98 2.40
N ASP A 77 -7.51 -20.01 2.50
CA ASP A 77 -8.60 -20.27 1.55
C ASP A 77 -9.69 -19.21 1.73
N ARG A 78 -9.35 -17.92 1.50
CA ARG A 78 -10.34 -16.85 1.53
C ARG A 78 -11.30 -17.03 0.37
N LYS A 79 -12.58 -17.13 0.68
CA LYS A 79 -13.61 -17.42 -0.32
C LYS A 79 -13.96 -16.13 -1.07
N PRO A 80 -14.52 -16.21 -2.28
CA PRO A 80 -15.06 -15.05 -2.99
C PRO A 80 -16.01 -14.18 -2.14
N GLY A 81 -16.80 -14.81 -1.26
CA GLY A 81 -17.68 -14.10 -0.33
C GLY A 81 -16.94 -13.23 0.70
N ASP A 82 -15.68 -13.53 1.03
CA ASP A 82 -14.87 -12.73 1.94
C ASP A 82 -14.31 -11.48 1.24
N PHE A 83 -14.12 -11.54 -0.09
CA PHE A 83 -13.74 -10.37 -0.88
C PHE A 83 -14.90 -9.39 -0.92
N ALA A 84 -16.11 -9.88 -1.21
CA ALA A 84 -17.32 -9.06 -1.21
C ALA A 84 -17.60 -8.39 0.14
N LYS A 85 -17.27 -9.05 1.27
CA LYS A 85 -17.34 -8.41 2.61
C LYS A 85 -16.30 -7.30 2.78
N THR A 86 -15.11 -7.48 2.20
CA THR A 86 -13.97 -6.57 2.37
C THR A 86 -14.08 -5.34 1.47
N MET A 87 -14.36 -5.55 0.18
CA MET A 87 -14.37 -4.50 -0.83
C MET A 87 -15.78 -4.13 -1.28
N GLY A 88 -16.79 -4.93 -0.97
CA GLY A 88 -18.17 -4.71 -1.40
C GLY A 88 -18.62 -5.72 -2.46
N SER A 89 -19.93 -5.94 -2.54
CA SER A 89 -20.55 -6.96 -3.38
C SER A 89 -20.84 -6.54 -4.82
N ASN A 90 -20.50 -5.30 -5.19
CA ASN A 90 -20.71 -4.79 -6.54
C ASN A 90 -19.61 -3.78 -6.92
N PRO A 91 -19.41 -3.50 -8.22
CA PRO A 91 -18.34 -2.62 -8.69
C PRO A 91 -18.35 -1.22 -8.08
N ASP A 92 -19.52 -0.63 -7.80
CA ASP A 92 -19.62 0.70 -7.20
C ASP A 92 -19.14 0.71 -5.74
N ALA A 93 -19.48 -0.33 -4.98
CA ALA A 93 -19.01 -0.48 -3.61
C ALA A 93 -17.50 -0.72 -3.56
N VAL A 94 -16.96 -1.56 -4.46
CA VAL A 94 -15.51 -1.75 -4.60
C VAL A 94 -14.83 -0.43 -4.97
N ALA A 95 -15.43 0.33 -5.89
CA ALA A 95 -14.87 1.59 -6.33
C ALA A 95 -14.78 2.62 -5.19
N GLN A 96 -15.84 2.71 -4.39
CA GLN A 96 -15.89 3.61 -3.23
C GLN A 96 -14.88 3.22 -2.15
N ASN A 97 -14.75 1.93 -1.87
CA ASN A 97 -13.80 1.44 -0.86
C ASN A 97 -12.34 1.60 -1.29
N LEU A 98 -12.05 1.37 -2.57
CA LEU A 98 -10.74 1.66 -3.16
C LEU A 98 -10.42 3.15 -3.06
N ARG A 99 -11.39 4.02 -3.36
CA ARG A 99 -11.21 5.47 -3.25
C ARG A 99 -10.77 5.89 -1.84
N TYR A 100 -11.34 5.32 -0.78
CA TYR A 100 -10.91 5.65 0.59
C TYR A 100 -9.45 5.30 0.85
N VAL A 101 -9.00 4.13 0.38
CA VAL A 101 -7.59 3.72 0.47
C VAL A 101 -6.68 4.70 -0.29
N VAL A 102 -7.05 5.05 -1.53
CA VAL A 102 -6.30 5.98 -2.38
C VAL A 102 -6.25 7.37 -1.79
N ASP A 103 -7.39 7.93 -1.38
CA ASP A 103 -7.49 9.28 -0.80
C ASP A 103 -6.69 9.39 0.50
N GLY A 104 -6.69 8.34 1.33
CA GLY A 104 -5.88 8.28 2.55
C GLY A 104 -4.38 8.27 2.25
N CYS A 105 -3.94 7.43 1.30
CA CYS A 105 -2.55 7.34 0.88
C CYS A 105 -2.06 8.63 0.21
N GLU A 106 -2.89 9.29 -0.60
CA GLU A 106 -2.57 10.58 -1.21
C GLU A 106 -2.33 11.66 -0.15
N LYS A 107 -3.24 11.78 0.83
CA LYS A 107 -3.11 12.75 1.92
C LYS A 107 -1.86 12.50 2.75
N PHE A 108 -1.58 11.23 3.05
CA PHE A 108 -0.33 10.83 3.70
C PHE A 108 0.88 11.30 2.88
N LEU A 109 0.95 10.92 1.61
CA LEU A 109 2.05 11.25 0.70
C LEU A 109 2.25 12.77 0.58
N ASN A 110 1.18 13.53 0.38
CA ASN A 110 1.21 14.98 0.28
C ASN A 110 1.71 15.68 1.55
N HIS A 111 1.62 15.02 2.71
CA HIS A 111 2.13 15.57 3.95
C HIS A 111 3.62 15.31 4.14
N ILE A 112 4.13 14.17 3.64
CA ILE A 112 5.53 13.76 3.84
C ILE A 112 6.46 14.14 2.68
N LYS A 113 5.95 14.29 1.46
CA LYS A 113 6.79 14.50 0.27
C LYS A 113 7.34 15.92 0.16
N ASN A 114 8.61 16.04 -0.23
CA ASN A 114 9.18 17.28 -0.73
C ASN A 114 8.74 17.46 -2.20
N PRO A 115 7.88 18.45 -2.52
CA PRO A 115 7.34 18.59 -3.87
C PRO A 115 8.41 18.84 -4.94
N ASP A 116 9.54 19.44 -4.58
CA ASP A 116 10.59 19.82 -5.54
C ASP A 116 11.56 18.66 -5.85
N GLN A 117 11.58 17.64 -5.00
CA GLN A 117 12.53 16.53 -5.07
C GLN A 117 11.86 15.17 -5.26
N TYR A 118 10.56 15.06 -4.93
CA TYR A 118 9.83 13.82 -5.02
C TYR A 118 9.73 13.31 -6.46
N LYS A 119 10.17 12.08 -6.69
CA LYS A 119 10.06 11.42 -7.99
C LYS A 119 9.18 10.19 -7.86
N SER A 120 8.04 10.20 -8.55
CA SER A 120 7.19 9.02 -8.68
C SER A 120 7.98 7.84 -9.26
N ALA A 121 7.70 6.63 -8.78
CA ALA A 121 8.22 5.40 -9.38
C ALA A 121 7.61 5.13 -10.76
N TYR A 122 6.37 5.56 -11.00
CA TYR A 122 5.65 5.38 -12.26
C TYR A 122 5.71 6.65 -13.11
N SER A 123 5.85 6.49 -14.42
CA SER A 123 5.85 7.60 -15.38
C SER A 123 4.50 8.34 -15.40
N PRO A 124 4.45 9.66 -15.69
CA PRO A 124 3.19 10.41 -15.75
C PRO A 124 2.20 9.90 -16.79
N GLU A 125 2.68 9.20 -17.82
CA GLU A 125 1.88 8.58 -18.88
C GLU A 125 1.22 7.27 -18.42
N VAL A 126 1.68 6.69 -17.30
CA VAL A 126 1.12 5.47 -16.75
C VAL A 126 -0.25 5.76 -16.14
N THR A 127 -1.27 5.22 -16.78
CA THR A 127 -2.66 5.31 -16.32
C THR A 127 -3.33 3.94 -16.39
N TRP A 128 -4.49 3.82 -15.74
CA TRP A 128 -5.33 2.62 -15.85
C TRP A 128 -5.71 2.30 -17.29
N ASP A 129 -6.19 3.29 -18.05
CA ASP A 129 -6.62 3.06 -19.44
C ASP A 129 -5.43 2.64 -20.33
N ALA A 130 -4.24 3.22 -20.11
CA ALA A 130 -3.05 2.85 -20.87
C ALA A 130 -2.50 1.45 -20.51
N SER A 131 -2.57 1.05 -19.24
CA SER A 131 -1.90 -0.19 -18.77
C SER A 131 -2.84 -1.40 -18.69
N CYS A 132 -4.12 -1.16 -18.40
CA CYS A 132 -5.04 -2.18 -17.89
C CYS A 132 -6.24 -2.42 -18.82
N SER A 133 -6.47 -1.62 -19.88
CA SER A 133 -7.65 -1.81 -20.74
C SER A 133 -7.68 -3.14 -21.48
N ALA A 134 -6.52 -3.71 -21.82
CA ALA A 134 -6.43 -5.02 -22.46
C ALA A 134 -6.63 -6.18 -21.47
N SER A 135 -6.04 -6.06 -20.28
CA SER A 135 -6.05 -7.07 -19.22
C SER A 135 -6.27 -6.43 -17.85
N PRO A 136 -7.50 -5.99 -17.52
CA PRO A 136 -7.76 -5.30 -16.26
C PRO A 136 -7.56 -6.20 -15.04
N GLU A 137 -7.64 -7.53 -15.23
CA GLU A 137 -7.35 -8.54 -14.23
C GLU A 137 -5.88 -8.54 -13.78
N ASP A 138 -4.92 -8.24 -14.66
CA ASP A 138 -3.50 -8.19 -14.31
C ASP A 138 -3.19 -7.01 -13.37
N CYS A 139 -3.79 -5.85 -13.63
CA CYS A 139 -3.66 -4.70 -12.72
C CYS A 139 -4.41 -4.93 -11.39
N ALA A 140 -5.55 -5.62 -11.43
CA ALA A 140 -6.27 -6.03 -10.22
C ALA A 140 -5.43 -7.00 -9.38
N ALA A 141 -4.74 -7.93 -10.03
CA ALA A 141 -3.79 -8.85 -9.41
C ALA A 141 -2.67 -8.09 -8.71
N VAL A 142 -2.07 -7.08 -9.37
CA VAL A 142 -1.05 -6.21 -8.74
C VAL A 142 -1.62 -5.50 -7.51
N PHE A 143 -2.83 -4.93 -7.57
CA PHE A 143 -3.46 -4.27 -6.43
C PHE A 143 -3.63 -5.21 -5.21
N VAL A 144 -4.17 -6.41 -5.43
CA VAL A 144 -4.34 -7.41 -4.36
C VAL A 144 -2.98 -7.83 -3.80
N GLY A 145 -2.03 -8.14 -4.68
CA GLY A 145 -0.70 -8.61 -4.27
C GLY A 145 0.16 -7.58 -3.54
N MET A 146 -0.09 -6.28 -3.71
CA MET A 146 0.58 -5.22 -2.94
C MET A 146 -0.15 -4.84 -1.64
N ALA A 147 -1.37 -5.33 -1.40
CA ALA A 147 -2.10 -5.02 -0.18
C ALA A 147 -1.34 -5.37 1.12
N PRO A 148 -0.62 -6.52 1.21
CA PRO A 148 0.23 -6.81 2.37
C PRO A 148 1.32 -5.75 2.60
N MET A 149 1.99 -5.32 1.53
CA MET A 149 3.01 -4.27 1.56
C MET A 149 2.45 -2.91 2.00
N LEU A 150 1.29 -2.51 1.46
CA LEU A 150 0.63 -1.27 1.87
C LEU A 150 0.26 -1.29 3.36
N TYR A 151 -0.38 -2.38 3.82
CA TYR A 151 -0.78 -2.54 5.22
C TYR A 151 0.44 -2.52 6.16
N ALA A 152 1.41 -3.39 5.90
CA ALA A 152 2.58 -3.54 6.75
C ALA A 152 3.47 -2.29 6.73
N GLY A 153 3.67 -1.68 5.57
CA GLY A 153 4.47 -0.46 5.44
C GLY A 153 3.89 0.71 6.23
N LEU A 154 2.58 0.97 6.10
CA LEU A 154 1.91 2.05 6.83
C LEU A 154 1.95 1.82 8.34
N LEU A 155 1.72 0.59 8.80
CA LEU A 155 1.82 0.26 10.23
C LEU A 155 3.25 0.30 10.76
N SER A 156 4.24 -0.03 9.95
CA SER A 156 5.66 0.07 10.30
C SER A 156 6.06 1.51 10.59
N LEU A 157 5.63 2.44 9.71
CA LEU A 157 5.82 3.88 9.94
C LEU A 157 5.07 4.36 11.19
N TRP A 158 3.85 3.85 11.42
CA TRP A 158 3.09 4.18 12.63
C TRP A 158 3.82 3.73 13.90
N ASP A 159 4.31 2.49 13.94
CA ASP A 159 5.03 1.97 15.09
C ASP A 159 6.36 2.71 15.31
N ALA A 160 7.13 2.95 14.25
CA ALA A 160 8.41 3.66 14.33
C ALA A 160 8.24 5.11 14.82
N GLY A 161 7.17 5.79 14.39
CA GLY A 161 6.82 7.13 14.84
C GLY A 161 6.39 7.19 16.32
N ARG A 162 5.87 6.10 16.88
CA ARG A 162 5.49 6.08 18.31
C ARG A 162 6.74 6.03 19.20
N SER A 163 6.98 7.14 19.90
CA SER A 163 7.88 7.20 21.05
C SER A 163 7.36 6.26 22.14
N ASN A 164 8.04 5.13 22.31
CA ASN A 164 7.76 4.24 23.44
C ASN A 164 8.69 4.63 24.61
N PRO A 165 8.16 5.03 25.78
CA PRO A 165 8.99 5.35 26.95
C PRO A 165 9.83 4.15 27.43
N LEU A 166 9.47 2.93 27.03
CA LEU A 166 10.22 1.69 27.30
C LEU A 166 11.18 1.32 26.15
N LYS A 167 11.57 2.27 25.27
CA LYS A 167 12.49 2.03 24.14
C LYS A 167 13.79 1.34 24.59
N TRP A 168 14.30 1.65 25.78
CA TRP A 168 15.50 1.05 26.34
C TRP A 168 15.38 -0.46 26.65
N LEU A 169 14.16 -0.98 26.85
CA LEU A 169 13.90 -2.41 27.05
C LEU A 169 13.80 -3.20 25.73
N LYS A 170 13.60 -2.52 24.60
CA LYS A 170 13.48 -3.15 23.29
C LYS A 170 14.74 -2.90 22.46
N ARG A 171 15.76 -3.74 22.66
CA ARG A 171 17.09 -3.66 22.02
C ARG A 171 17.09 -3.62 20.48
N ASN A 172 15.98 -3.95 19.82
CA ASN A 172 15.91 -4.08 18.34
C ASN A 172 14.87 -3.16 17.68
N LYS A 173 14.38 -2.10 18.34
CA LYS A 173 13.41 -1.20 17.69
C LYS A 173 14.12 -0.29 16.68
N LYS A 174 13.79 -0.46 15.40
CA LYS A 174 14.29 0.36 14.30
C LYS A 174 13.86 1.82 14.46
N SER A 175 14.74 2.73 14.08
CA SER A 175 14.47 4.17 14.04
C SER A 175 13.48 4.50 12.92
N LEU A 176 12.82 5.66 13.04
CA LEU A 176 11.94 6.14 11.98
C LEU A 176 12.68 6.35 10.66
N ALA A 177 13.94 6.79 10.69
CA ALA A 177 14.76 6.98 9.51
C ALA A 177 15.06 5.65 8.79
N GLU A 178 15.44 4.61 9.54
CA GLU A 178 15.65 3.26 8.98
C GLU A 178 14.37 2.72 8.33
N VAL A 179 13.22 2.88 9.00
CA VAL A 179 11.94 2.41 8.45
C VAL A 179 11.51 3.23 7.23
N LEU A 180 11.67 4.56 7.24
CA LEU A 180 11.37 5.42 6.08
C LEU A 180 12.16 4.96 4.85
N LYS A 181 13.46 4.70 5.03
CA LYS A 181 14.33 4.18 3.98
C LYS A 181 13.87 2.80 3.47
N ALA A 182 13.60 1.86 4.38
CA ALA A 182 13.15 0.51 4.01
C ALA A 182 11.79 0.49 3.28
N VAL A 183 10.92 1.46 3.58
CA VAL A 183 9.63 1.62 2.89
C VAL A 183 9.71 2.48 1.63
N GLY A 184 10.93 2.88 1.23
CA GLY A 184 11.25 3.48 -0.07
C GLY A 184 11.37 5.00 -0.09
N TYR A 185 11.29 5.69 1.07
CA TYR A 185 11.44 7.14 1.13
C TYR A 185 12.86 7.53 1.52
N ASP A 186 13.59 8.13 0.59
CA ASP A 186 14.90 8.73 0.85
C ASP A 186 14.77 10.19 1.34
N GLU A 187 15.76 10.65 2.10
CA GLU A 187 15.75 11.98 2.75
C GLU A 187 15.47 13.18 1.82
N PRO A 188 16.04 13.31 0.60
CA PRO A 188 15.76 14.48 -0.23
C PRO A 188 14.29 14.51 -0.71
N GLU A 189 13.65 13.35 -0.85
CA GLU A 189 12.27 13.22 -1.31
C GLU A 189 11.25 13.47 -0.20
N CYS A 190 11.70 13.49 1.06
CA CYS A 190 10.89 13.83 2.23
C CYS A 190 11.01 15.32 2.59
N ARG A 191 9.94 15.90 3.13
CA ARG A 191 9.99 17.27 3.67
C ARG A 191 10.95 17.32 4.85
N THR A 192 11.82 18.32 4.85
CA THR A 192 12.73 18.59 5.96
C THR A 192 12.22 19.75 6.81
N PRO A 193 12.12 19.60 8.15
CA PRO A 193 12.39 18.39 8.93
C PRO A 193 11.19 17.42 8.95
N ILE A 194 11.45 16.12 8.72
CA ILE A 194 10.46 15.06 8.95
C ILE A 194 10.57 14.59 10.40
N THR A 195 9.54 14.84 11.19
CA THR A 195 9.48 14.38 12.59
C THR A 195 8.55 13.18 12.74
N ALA A 196 8.73 12.43 13.81
CA ALA A 196 7.81 11.35 14.17
C ALA A 196 6.36 11.83 14.34
N SER A 197 6.16 13.05 14.84
CA SER A 197 4.84 13.67 14.94
C SER A 197 4.24 13.94 13.57
N ASN A 198 5.03 14.47 12.63
CA ASN A 198 4.58 14.72 11.25
C ASN A 198 4.13 13.42 10.58
N VAL A 199 4.92 12.34 10.71
CA VAL A 199 4.59 11.03 10.17
C VAL A 199 3.30 10.47 10.81
N ILE A 200 3.18 10.45 12.14
CA ILE A 200 1.96 9.95 12.80
C ILE A 200 0.73 10.77 12.39
N ASN A 201 0.83 12.10 12.37
CA ASN A 201 -0.29 12.96 11.99
C ASN A 201 -0.70 12.75 10.54
N SER A 202 0.27 12.54 9.63
CA SER A 202 -0.01 12.19 8.24
C SER A 202 -0.71 10.85 8.09
N LEU A 203 -0.31 9.84 8.88
CA LEU A 203 -0.90 8.50 8.83
C LEU A 203 -2.34 8.47 9.34
N ARG A 204 -2.77 9.42 10.19
CA ARG A 204 -4.19 9.55 10.60
C ARG A 204 -5.14 9.81 9.43
N ASN A 205 -4.63 10.21 8.26
CA ASN A 205 -5.43 10.34 7.04
C ASN A 205 -5.75 8.99 6.40
N VAL A 206 -4.98 7.94 6.71
CA VAL A 206 -5.35 6.56 6.41
C VAL A 206 -6.20 6.07 7.57
N ASP A 207 -7.51 6.09 7.38
CA ASP A 207 -8.44 5.67 8.43
C ASP A 207 -8.30 4.17 8.75
N LYS A 208 -8.84 3.80 9.90
CA LYS A 208 -8.80 2.41 10.39
C LYS A 208 -9.49 1.46 9.39
N GLU A 209 -10.58 1.88 8.77
CA GLU A 209 -11.31 1.03 7.83
C GLU A 209 -10.48 0.71 6.58
N SER A 210 -9.71 1.67 6.07
CA SER A 210 -8.80 1.51 4.95
C SER A 210 -7.68 0.53 5.30
N LEU A 211 -7.10 0.62 6.51
CA LEU A 211 -6.13 -0.36 6.99
C LEU A 211 -6.74 -1.76 7.17
N ASP A 212 -7.95 -1.85 7.72
CA ASP A 212 -8.66 -3.12 7.89
C ASP A 212 -8.98 -3.77 6.53
N ARG A 213 -9.31 -2.98 5.50
CA ARG A 213 -9.48 -3.45 4.12
C ARG A 213 -8.18 -3.99 3.54
N LEU A 214 -7.07 -3.25 3.66
CA LEU A 214 -5.76 -3.71 3.20
C LEU A 214 -5.33 -5.02 3.90
N TYR A 215 -5.53 -5.11 5.22
CA TYR A 215 -5.25 -6.34 5.98
C TYR A 215 -6.11 -7.52 5.52
N ASN A 216 -7.38 -7.28 5.18
CA ASN A 216 -8.26 -8.32 4.70
C ASN A 216 -7.93 -8.74 3.26
N LEU A 217 -7.53 -7.80 2.41
CA LEU A 217 -7.03 -8.08 1.08
C LEU A 217 -5.72 -8.88 1.10
N ALA A 218 -4.85 -8.64 2.09
CA ALA A 218 -3.57 -9.33 2.22
C ALA A 218 -3.65 -10.86 2.39
N GLY A 219 -4.85 -11.43 2.57
CA GLY A 219 -5.06 -12.87 2.66
C GLY A 219 -5.70 -13.52 1.44
N PHE A 220 -5.85 -12.79 0.32
CA PHE A 220 -6.21 -13.32 -1.00
C PHE A 220 -4.93 -13.57 -1.80
#